data_AF-A0A528AGY1-F1
#
_entry.id   AF-A0A528AGY1-F1
#
_cell.length_a   1.000
_cell.length_b   1.000
_cell.length_c   1.000
_cell.angle_alpha   90.00
_cell.angle_beta   90.00
_cell.angle_gamma   90.00
#
_symmetry.space_group_name_H-M   'P 1'
#
loop_
_entity.id
_entity.type
_entity.pdbx_description
1 polymer ?
#
loop_
_entity_poly.entity_id
_entity_poly.type
_entity_poly.pdbx_seq_one_letter_code
_entity_poly.pdbx_strand_id
1 'polypeptide(L)'
;EKKNLHGQRLTKIFHDADFIVNSDAVEQDGADRQVNRFLELLFSSNALSPTKLEYGMFAAKAAALRTLDLSRQVGAAIFRPTGEIISMGSNEVPKARGGTYWCDEPPFDAREYTLAVDSNDSRKREILAEIFSAAGSPLTFEEFSAKEAVRESQFMDALEYGRIVHAEMSAISDAARLGLSVADATLFCTTFPCHMCAKHIVSAGIKKVIFLEPYPKSLAGDLHSDSIQIEGASRGKYEAYESVKFEHFHGVTPRRYRELFERGSRKADGRFEPYIRNRKRPNLSLIAPFYTDFESKVVRSGFAAFEEIVARKALDG
;
A
#
# COMPACT_ATOMS: atom_id res chain seq x y z
N GLU A 1 16.02 -10.22 -11.35
CA GLU A 1 14.72 -10.88 -11.05
C GLU A 1 13.70 -10.87 -12.19
N LYS A 2 13.39 -9.74 -12.87
CA LYS A 2 12.36 -9.70 -13.94
C LYS A 2 12.58 -10.66 -15.13
N LYS A 3 13.82 -11.05 -15.44
CA LYS A 3 14.19 -11.84 -16.63
C LYS A 3 14.34 -13.36 -16.39
N ASN A 4 14.13 -13.85 -15.18
CA ASN A 4 14.26 -15.28 -14.90
C ASN A 4 12.89 -15.96 -14.95
N LEU A 5 12.68 -16.87 -15.91
CA LEU A 5 11.39 -17.53 -16.17
C LEU A 5 10.85 -18.30 -14.93
N HIS A 6 11.77 -18.73 -14.05
CA HIS A 6 11.48 -19.49 -12.84
C HIS A 6 11.78 -18.70 -11.55
N GLY A 7 12.13 -17.40 -11.64
CA GLY A 7 12.41 -16.58 -10.48
C GLY A 7 11.13 -16.19 -9.73
N GLN A 8 11.09 -16.40 -8.42
CA GLN A 8 9.99 -15.90 -7.59
C GLN A 8 10.02 -14.37 -7.56
N ARG A 9 8.87 -13.74 -7.84
CA ARG A 9 8.71 -12.28 -7.85
C ARG A 9 8.42 -11.76 -6.45
N LEU A 10 9.34 -12.00 -5.51
CA LEU A 10 9.15 -11.74 -4.06
C LEU A 10 8.80 -10.28 -3.77
N THR A 11 9.41 -9.33 -4.47
CA THR A 11 9.14 -7.88 -4.33
C THR A 11 7.69 -7.49 -4.59
N LYS A 12 6.97 -8.24 -5.44
CA LYS A 12 5.56 -7.97 -5.76
C LYS A 12 4.56 -8.55 -4.76
N ILE A 13 4.99 -9.49 -3.91
CA ILE A 13 4.09 -10.22 -3.01
C ILE A 13 4.40 -9.96 -1.53
N PHE A 14 5.50 -9.27 -1.23
CA PHE A 14 5.93 -9.01 0.14
C PHE A 14 4.87 -8.28 0.97
N HIS A 15 4.16 -7.33 0.37
CA HIS A 15 3.11 -6.56 1.03
C HIS A 15 1.82 -7.37 1.27
N ASP A 16 1.65 -8.50 0.60
CA ASP A 16 0.54 -9.44 0.82
C ASP A 16 0.79 -10.37 2.02
N ALA A 17 1.98 -10.29 2.64
CA ALA A 17 2.30 -11.05 3.83
C ALA A 17 1.32 -10.76 4.97
N ASP A 18 1.06 -11.76 5.80
CA ASP A 18 0.26 -11.63 7.02
C ASP A 18 1.03 -10.99 8.18
N PHE A 19 2.35 -11.24 8.17
CA PHE A 19 3.29 -10.77 9.17
C PHE A 19 4.65 -10.58 8.50
N ILE A 20 5.31 -9.46 8.80
CA ILE A 20 6.65 -9.14 8.28
C ILE A 20 7.63 -9.14 9.45
N VAL A 21 8.74 -9.86 9.30
CA VAL A 21 9.84 -9.91 10.29
C VAL A 21 10.98 -9.03 9.80
N ASN A 22 11.49 -8.15 10.68
CA ASN A 22 12.74 -7.45 10.44
C ASN A 22 13.89 -8.12 11.22
N SER A 23 14.85 -8.72 10.52
CA SER A 23 16.03 -9.35 11.14
C SER A 23 17.02 -8.34 11.75
N ASP A 24 16.99 -7.10 11.26
CA ASP A 24 17.97 -6.08 11.60
C ASP A 24 17.55 -5.28 12.85
N ALA A 25 16.32 -5.50 13.34
CA ALA A 25 15.77 -4.92 14.57
C ALA A 25 16.31 -5.58 15.86
N VAL A 26 17.60 -5.93 15.90
CA VAL A 26 18.24 -6.78 16.92
C VAL A 26 18.15 -6.18 18.33
N GLU A 27 18.20 -4.85 18.46
CA GLU A 27 18.27 -4.17 19.75
C GLU A 27 16.93 -4.09 20.50
N GLN A 28 15.80 -4.04 19.78
CA GLN A 28 14.47 -3.81 20.37
C GLN A 28 13.56 -5.03 20.28
N ASP A 29 13.61 -5.80 19.19
CA ASP A 29 12.72 -6.93 18.97
C ASP A 29 13.39 -7.95 18.02
N GLY A 30 14.21 -8.85 18.57
CA GLY A 30 14.84 -9.91 17.77
C GLY A 30 13.81 -10.71 16.96
N ALA A 31 14.23 -11.29 15.84
CA ALA A 31 13.35 -12.07 14.96
C ALA A 31 12.62 -13.19 15.72
N ASP A 32 13.26 -13.80 16.71
CA ASP A 32 12.69 -14.78 17.63
C ASP A 32 11.51 -14.22 18.44
N ARG A 33 11.64 -13.02 19.00
CA ARG A 33 10.57 -12.35 19.75
C ARG A 33 9.41 -11.96 18.85
N GLN A 34 9.71 -11.41 17.67
CA GLN A 34 8.69 -11.06 16.67
C GLN A 34 7.87 -12.29 16.27
N VAL A 35 8.52 -13.41 15.95
CA VAL A 35 7.86 -14.67 15.59
C VAL A 35 7.06 -15.24 16.76
N ASN A 36 7.62 -15.26 17.98
CA ASN A 36 6.90 -15.73 19.16
C ASN A 36 5.65 -14.88 19.45
N ARG A 37 5.75 -13.55 19.34
CA ARG A 37 4.62 -12.63 19.49
C ARG A 37 3.53 -12.92 18.46
N PHE A 38 3.91 -13.14 17.20
CA PHE A 38 2.97 -13.51 16.14
C PHE A 38 2.26 -14.83 16.44
N LEU A 39 2.99 -15.85 16.89
CA LEU A 39 2.40 -17.13 17.30
C LEU A 39 1.42 -16.96 18.47
N GLU A 40 1.75 -16.17 19.49
CA GLU A 40 0.83 -15.90 20.60
C GLU A 40 -0.46 -15.19 20.12
N LEU A 41 -0.36 -14.24 19.19
CA LEU A 41 -1.52 -13.62 18.56
C LEU A 41 -2.36 -14.62 17.76
N LEU A 42 -1.70 -15.47 16.97
CA LEU A 42 -2.34 -16.53 16.21
C LEU A 42 -3.13 -17.48 17.11
N PHE A 43 -2.64 -17.74 18.32
CA PHE A 43 -3.29 -18.59 19.30
C PHE A 43 -4.26 -17.86 20.24
N SER A 44 -4.76 -16.69 19.84
CA SER A 44 -5.79 -15.91 20.55
C SER A 44 -5.34 -15.29 21.87
N SER A 45 -4.06 -14.95 22.04
CA SER A 45 -3.63 -14.26 23.25
C SER A 45 -4.42 -12.96 23.47
N ASN A 46 -4.87 -12.76 24.70
CA ASN A 46 -5.55 -11.55 25.18
C ASN A 46 -4.57 -10.55 25.82
N ALA A 47 -3.30 -10.95 26.01
CA ALA A 47 -2.27 -10.15 26.66
C ALA A 47 -1.53 -9.23 25.68
N LEU A 48 -1.76 -9.38 24.38
CA LEU A 48 -1.05 -8.64 23.33
C LEU A 48 -1.96 -7.60 22.68
N SER A 49 -1.43 -6.40 22.50
CA SER A 49 -2.03 -5.30 21.75
C SER A 49 -1.19 -4.96 20.52
N PRO A 50 -1.74 -4.19 19.56
CA PRO A 50 -0.96 -3.67 18.45
C PRO A 50 0.24 -2.84 18.91
N THR A 51 1.34 -2.89 18.17
CA THR A 51 2.44 -1.92 18.30
C THR A 51 2.06 -0.58 17.67
N LYS A 52 2.82 0.49 17.96
CA LYS A 52 2.65 1.78 17.29
C LYS A 52 2.82 1.67 15.77
N LEU A 53 3.73 0.80 15.31
CA LEU A 53 3.94 0.55 13.88
C LEU A 53 2.69 -0.08 13.25
N GLU A 54 2.16 -1.15 13.86
CA GLU A 54 0.98 -1.86 13.37
C GLU A 54 -0.25 -0.94 13.37
N TYR A 55 -0.44 -0.16 14.43
CA TYR A 55 -1.54 0.81 14.53
C TYR A 55 -1.43 1.91 13.46
N GLY A 56 -0.24 2.51 13.30
CA GLY A 56 0.00 3.55 12.31
C GLY A 56 -0.20 3.08 10.88
N MET A 57 0.32 1.90 10.54
CA MET A 57 0.16 1.31 9.21
C MET A 57 -1.30 0.91 8.95
N PHE A 58 -2.02 0.40 9.95
CA PHE A 58 -3.44 0.10 9.81
C PHE A 58 -4.27 1.38 9.59
N ALA A 59 -3.95 2.48 10.29
CA ALA A 59 -4.59 3.77 10.06
C ALA A 59 -4.36 4.27 8.62
N ALA A 60 -3.11 4.20 8.13
CA ALA A 60 -2.79 4.54 6.74
C ALA A 60 -3.57 3.66 5.74
N LYS A 61 -3.67 2.34 5.98
CA LYS A 61 -4.46 1.45 5.11
C LYS A 61 -5.96 1.77 5.18
N ALA A 62 -6.49 2.09 6.35
CA ALA A 62 -7.89 2.50 6.49
C ALA A 62 -8.18 3.78 5.69
N ALA A 63 -7.27 4.76 5.70
CA ALA A 63 -7.37 5.95 4.85
C ALA A 63 -7.37 5.60 3.36
N ALA A 64 -6.52 4.66 2.94
CA ALA A 64 -6.39 4.24 1.55
C ALA A 64 -7.73 3.74 0.96
N LEU A 65 -8.58 3.09 1.76
CA LEU A 65 -9.86 2.54 1.31
C LEU A 65 -10.88 3.61 0.86
N ARG A 66 -10.60 4.90 1.12
CA ARG A 66 -11.47 6.02 0.76
C ARG A 66 -11.36 6.43 -0.72
N THR A 67 -10.21 6.18 -1.35
CA THR A 67 -9.94 6.69 -2.69
C THR A 67 -10.59 5.88 -3.81
N LEU A 68 -10.97 6.59 -4.88
CA LEU A 68 -11.40 6.05 -6.17
C LEU A 68 -10.41 6.38 -7.31
N ASP A 69 -9.14 6.63 -6.99
CA ASP A 69 -8.05 6.76 -7.96
C ASP A 69 -8.03 5.56 -8.94
N LEU A 70 -7.87 5.85 -10.23
CA LEU A 70 -7.98 4.87 -11.31
C LEU A 70 -6.78 3.91 -11.40
N SER A 71 -5.66 4.27 -10.78
CA SER A 71 -4.41 3.51 -10.80
C SER A 71 -4.26 2.61 -9.57
N ARG A 72 -4.40 3.16 -8.37
CA ARG A 72 -4.17 2.41 -7.11
C ARG A 72 -4.73 3.10 -5.87
N GLN A 73 -4.93 2.35 -4.80
CA GLN A 73 -5.31 2.88 -3.50
C GLN A 73 -4.11 3.06 -2.56
N VAL A 74 -3.75 4.32 -2.28
CA VAL A 74 -2.67 4.70 -1.37
C VAL A 74 -3.23 5.50 -0.20
N GLY A 75 -2.76 5.21 1.01
CA GLY A 75 -3.13 5.94 2.20
C GLY A 75 -1.92 6.31 3.03
N ALA A 76 -2.03 7.42 3.74
CA ALA A 76 -1.02 7.94 4.64
C ALA A 76 -1.66 8.38 5.95
N ALA A 77 -0.90 8.27 7.05
CA ALA A 77 -1.31 8.77 8.35
C ALA A 77 -0.10 9.35 9.08
N ILE A 78 -0.23 10.57 9.60
CA ILE A 78 0.82 11.28 10.32
C ILE A 78 0.52 11.19 11.81
N PHE A 79 1.50 10.75 12.59
CA PHE A 79 1.40 10.52 14.01
C PHE A 79 2.40 11.36 14.79
N ARG A 80 1.97 11.86 15.96
CA ARG A 80 2.90 12.41 16.96
C ARG A 80 3.81 11.30 17.49
N PRO A 81 5.00 11.64 18.02
CA PRO A 81 5.87 10.67 18.71
C PRO A 81 5.15 9.92 19.85
N THR A 82 4.20 10.59 20.51
CA THR A 82 3.37 10.07 21.59
C THR A 82 2.37 9.01 21.13
N GLY A 83 1.95 9.01 19.86
CA GLY A 83 1.10 7.98 19.25
C GLY A 83 -0.30 8.44 18.83
N GLU A 84 -0.62 9.73 18.98
CA GLU A 84 -1.86 10.31 18.47
C GLU A 84 -1.76 10.63 16.99
N ILE A 85 -2.85 10.42 16.27
CA ILE A 85 -3.00 10.83 14.87
C ILE A 85 -3.06 12.36 14.80
N ILE A 86 -2.24 12.95 13.94
CA ILE A 86 -2.29 14.36 13.55
C ILE A 86 -3.26 14.52 12.37
N SER A 87 -3.01 13.77 11.29
CA SER A 87 -3.81 13.82 10.07
C SER A 87 -3.73 12.48 9.32
N MET A 88 -4.67 12.28 8.42
CA MET A 88 -4.73 11.12 7.51
C MET A 88 -5.01 11.63 6.11
N GLY A 89 -4.50 10.91 5.11
CA GLY A 89 -4.67 11.26 3.70
C GLY A 89 -4.80 10.01 2.85
N SER A 90 -5.42 10.16 1.69
CA SER A 90 -5.39 9.17 0.62
C SER A 90 -5.15 9.90 -0.69
N ASN A 91 -4.62 9.19 -1.69
CA ASN A 91 -4.48 9.78 -3.01
C ASN A 91 -5.87 10.05 -3.58
N GLU A 92 -6.27 11.30 -3.78
CA GLU A 92 -7.62 11.60 -4.32
C GLU A 92 -7.62 13.00 -4.96
N VAL A 93 -8.62 13.30 -5.79
CA VAL A 93 -8.78 14.62 -6.40
C VAL A 93 -9.12 15.66 -5.32
N PRO A 94 -8.33 16.76 -5.20
CA PRO A 94 -8.59 17.83 -4.25
C PRO A 94 -9.78 18.69 -4.69
N LYS A 95 -10.42 19.33 -3.72
CA LYS A 95 -11.51 20.31 -3.95
C LYS A 95 -11.09 21.71 -3.53
N ALA A 96 -11.74 22.71 -4.12
CA ALA A 96 -11.53 24.11 -3.75
C ALA A 96 -11.80 24.33 -2.25
N ARG A 97 -11.02 25.23 -1.63
CA ARG A 97 -11.01 25.48 -0.17
C ARG A 97 -10.45 24.33 0.69
N GLY A 98 -9.90 23.29 0.06
CA GLY A 98 -9.14 22.23 0.72
C GLY A 98 -9.91 20.92 0.91
N GLY A 99 -9.16 19.88 1.25
CA GLY A 99 -9.63 18.51 1.30
C GLY A 99 -9.83 17.92 -0.10
N THR A 100 -10.50 16.79 -0.15
CA THR A 100 -10.81 16.05 -1.38
C THR A 100 -12.31 15.82 -1.50
N TYR A 101 -12.77 15.33 -2.65
CA TYR A 101 -14.17 14.95 -2.83
C TYR A 101 -14.58 13.78 -1.92
N TRP A 102 -15.85 13.80 -1.51
CA TRP A 102 -16.52 12.74 -0.75
C TRP A 102 -17.78 12.28 -1.48
N CYS A 103 -18.16 11.01 -1.30
CA CYS A 103 -19.30 10.41 -2.01
C CYS A 103 -20.67 10.91 -1.51
N ASP A 104 -20.71 11.49 -0.31
CA ASP A 104 -21.91 11.99 0.37
C ASP A 104 -21.98 13.53 0.41
N GLU A 105 -21.17 14.22 -0.41
CA GLU A 105 -21.19 15.68 -0.58
C GLU A 105 -21.75 16.10 -1.98
N PRO A 106 -23.07 15.95 -2.22
CA PRO A 106 -23.69 16.37 -3.48
C PRO A 106 -23.68 17.92 -3.65
N PRO A 107 -23.89 18.43 -4.88
CA PRO A 107 -24.18 17.71 -6.12
C PRO A 107 -22.94 17.51 -7.02
N PHE A 108 -21.78 18.05 -6.65
CA PHE A 108 -20.63 18.15 -7.54
C PHE A 108 -19.53 17.15 -7.17
N ASP A 109 -19.29 16.20 -8.05
CA ASP A 109 -18.16 15.27 -7.97
C ASP A 109 -17.36 15.32 -9.27
N ALA A 110 -16.15 15.86 -9.18
CA ALA A 110 -15.25 16.01 -10.32
C ALA A 110 -14.02 15.13 -10.19
N ARG A 111 -14.13 13.98 -9.50
CA ARG A 111 -13.09 12.94 -9.47
C ARG A 111 -12.89 12.34 -10.86
N GLU A 112 -11.72 11.77 -11.11
CA GLU A 112 -11.38 11.28 -12.45
C GLU A 112 -12.28 10.15 -12.95
N TYR A 113 -12.77 9.30 -12.04
CA TYR A 113 -13.74 8.26 -12.40
C TYR A 113 -15.10 8.84 -12.85
N THR A 114 -15.52 10.00 -12.37
CA THR A 114 -16.76 10.64 -12.84
C THR A 114 -16.58 11.28 -14.22
N LEU A 115 -15.35 11.68 -14.55
CA LEU A 115 -14.97 12.20 -15.86
C LEU A 115 -14.57 11.10 -16.87
N ALA A 116 -14.44 9.84 -16.41
CA ALA A 116 -13.98 8.70 -17.20
C ALA A 116 -12.62 8.91 -17.91
N VAL A 117 -11.76 9.74 -17.33
CA VAL A 117 -10.45 10.11 -17.89
C VAL A 117 -9.40 10.18 -16.79
N ASP A 118 -8.27 9.48 -16.98
CA ASP A 118 -7.05 9.66 -16.20
C ASP A 118 -6.26 10.83 -16.80
N SER A 119 -6.20 11.95 -16.09
CA SER A 119 -5.57 13.16 -16.62
C SER A 119 -4.05 13.01 -16.82
N ASN A 120 -3.40 12.16 -16.02
CA ASN A 120 -1.97 11.92 -16.14
C ASN A 120 -1.66 11.14 -17.42
N ASP A 121 -2.41 10.09 -17.69
CA ASP A 121 -2.25 9.28 -18.91
C ASP A 121 -2.62 10.06 -20.17
N SER A 122 -3.69 10.87 -20.12
CA SER A 122 -4.04 11.79 -21.22
C SER A 122 -2.89 12.75 -21.52
N ARG A 123 -2.32 13.41 -20.50
CA ARG A 123 -1.26 14.39 -20.72
C ARG A 123 0.05 13.76 -21.20
N LYS A 124 0.40 12.58 -20.69
CA LYS A 124 1.56 11.82 -21.19
C LYS A 124 1.40 11.46 -22.66
N ARG A 125 0.20 11.06 -23.09
CA ARG A 125 -0.09 10.73 -24.50
C ARG A 125 0.03 11.96 -25.41
N GLU A 126 -0.46 13.12 -24.97
CA GLU A 126 -0.32 14.39 -25.71
C GLU A 126 1.15 14.77 -25.92
N ILE A 127 1.94 14.78 -24.84
CA ILE A 127 3.38 15.11 -24.90
C ILE A 127 4.13 14.08 -25.77
N LEU A 128 3.79 12.80 -25.66
CA LEU A 128 4.39 11.77 -26.50
C LEU A 128 4.06 11.99 -27.98
N ALA A 129 2.84 12.46 -28.29
CA ALA A 129 2.44 12.78 -29.66
C ALA A 129 3.23 13.97 -30.21
N GLU A 130 3.45 15.02 -29.42
CA GLU A 130 4.31 16.15 -29.80
C GLU A 130 5.75 15.70 -30.11
N ILE A 131 6.34 14.87 -29.24
CA ILE A 131 7.68 14.31 -29.43
C ILE A 131 7.73 13.46 -30.71
N PHE A 132 6.71 12.61 -30.92
CA PHE A 132 6.61 11.76 -32.10
C PHE A 132 6.53 12.59 -33.40
N SER A 133 5.71 13.65 -33.42
CA SER A 133 5.61 14.55 -34.57
C SER A 133 6.93 15.28 -34.84
N ALA A 134 7.64 15.73 -33.80
CA ALA A 134 8.94 16.38 -33.94
C ALA A 134 10.04 15.41 -34.43
N ALA A 135 9.98 14.15 -34.03
CA ALA A 135 10.95 13.13 -34.41
C ALA A 135 10.84 12.69 -35.89
N GLY A 136 9.72 13.00 -36.58
CA GLY A 136 9.52 12.64 -37.98
C GLY A 136 9.53 11.13 -38.24
N SER A 137 8.98 10.34 -37.30
CA SER A 137 8.98 8.88 -37.39
C SER A 137 8.17 8.37 -38.59
N PRO A 138 8.64 7.33 -39.32
CA PRO A 138 7.88 6.72 -40.42
C PRO A 138 6.74 5.81 -39.94
N LEU A 139 6.73 5.44 -38.65
CA LEU A 139 5.63 4.68 -38.03
C LEU A 139 4.43 5.57 -37.78
N THR A 140 3.25 4.98 -37.58
CA THR A 140 2.10 5.67 -36.96
C THR A 140 2.35 5.93 -35.46
N PHE A 141 1.58 6.86 -34.87
CA PHE A 141 1.69 7.15 -33.44
C PHE A 141 1.31 5.92 -32.59
N GLU A 142 0.30 5.17 -33.02
CA GLU A 142 -0.16 3.95 -32.35
C GLU A 142 0.93 2.88 -32.34
N GLU A 143 1.60 2.65 -33.47
CA GLU A 143 2.73 1.70 -33.54
C GLU A 143 3.92 2.17 -32.70
N PHE A 144 4.21 3.47 -32.70
CA PHE A 144 5.29 4.04 -31.91
C PHE A 144 5.03 3.91 -30.41
N SER A 145 3.85 4.31 -29.95
CA SER A 145 3.44 4.26 -28.53
C SER A 145 3.29 2.83 -28.00
N ALA A 146 2.99 1.85 -28.86
CA ALA A 146 2.90 0.46 -28.48
C ALA A 146 4.27 -0.21 -28.23
N LYS A 147 5.38 0.39 -28.68
CA LYS A 147 6.73 -0.18 -28.49
C LYS A 147 7.05 -0.38 -27.02
N GLU A 148 7.64 -1.54 -26.70
CA GLU A 148 8.09 -1.87 -25.35
C GLU A 148 9.05 -0.81 -24.78
N ALA A 149 10.01 -0.35 -25.58
CA ALA A 149 10.95 0.71 -25.18
C ALA A 149 10.27 2.03 -24.78
N VAL A 150 9.11 2.36 -25.38
CA VAL A 150 8.33 3.54 -25.02
C VAL A 150 7.53 3.27 -23.76
N ARG A 151 6.82 2.14 -23.70
CA ARG A 151 6.00 1.74 -22.55
C ARG A 151 6.80 1.54 -21.27
N GLU A 152 8.05 1.11 -21.37
CA GLU A 152 8.97 0.92 -20.24
C GLU A 152 9.86 2.14 -19.98
N SER A 153 9.69 3.24 -20.72
CA SER A 153 10.48 4.45 -20.51
C SER A 153 10.14 5.13 -19.18
N GLN A 154 11.12 5.82 -18.59
CA GLN A 154 10.91 6.61 -17.37
C GLN A 154 9.85 7.71 -17.55
N PHE A 155 9.67 8.21 -18.78
CA PHE A 155 8.62 9.18 -19.09
C PHE A 155 7.22 8.62 -18.83
N MET A 156 6.97 7.34 -19.14
CA MET A 156 5.66 6.72 -18.90
C MET A 156 5.36 6.51 -17.41
N ASP A 157 6.39 6.60 -16.56
CA ASP A 157 6.30 6.50 -15.10
C ASP A 157 6.07 7.83 -14.40
N ALA A 158 6.03 8.94 -15.15
CA ALA A 158 5.68 10.26 -14.67
C ALA A 158 4.28 10.26 -14.00
N LEU A 159 4.17 10.97 -12.87
CA LEU A 159 2.97 11.10 -12.04
C LEU A 159 2.51 12.57 -11.90
N GLU A 160 3.26 13.51 -12.48
CA GLU A 160 3.18 14.94 -12.21
C GLU A 160 1.96 15.62 -12.83
N TYR A 161 1.30 14.97 -13.79
CA TYR A 161 0.24 15.58 -14.59
C TYR A 161 -1.17 15.22 -14.10
N GLY A 162 -1.27 14.34 -13.11
CA GLY A 162 -2.54 13.94 -12.52
C GLY A 162 -3.19 15.06 -11.70
N ARG A 163 -4.52 15.13 -11.71
CA ARG A 163 -5.30 15.99 -10.81
C ARG A 163 -5.25 15.52 -9.35
N ILE A 164 -4.88 14.27 -9.14
CA ILE A 164 -4.87 13.59 -7.85
C ILE A 164 -3.72 14.12 -7.00
N VAL A 165 -4.02 14.56 -5.77
CA VAL A 165 -2.98 14.79 -4.76
C VAL A 165 -2.61 13.44 -4.15
N HIS A 166 -1.32 13.16 -3.98
CA HIS A 166 -0.86 11.91 -3.35
C HIS A 166 -1.23 11.83 -1.87
N ALA A 167 -1.27 10.63 -1.31
CA ALA A 167 -1.71 10.40 0.07
C ALA A 167 -0.86 11.17 1.10
N GLU A 168 0.46 11.20 0.92
CA GLU A 168 1.41 11.87 1.79
C GLU A 168 1.22 13.38 1.75
N MET A 169 1.12 13.95 0.54
CA MET A 169 0.86 15.37 0.35
C MET A 169 -0.52 15.77 0.88
N SER A 170 -1.52 14.91 0.72
CA SER A 170 -2.87 15.08 1.25
C SER A 170 -2.84 15.16 2.77
N ALA A 171 -2.17 14.22 3.44
CA ALA A 171 -2.04 14.22 4.90
C ALA A 171 -1.28 15.46 5.42
N ILE A 172 -0.19 15.88 4.75
CA ILE A 172 0.58 17.09 5.10
C ILE A 172 -0.28 18.35 4.89
N SER A 173 -0.97 18.45 3.76
CA SER A 173 -1.83 19.60 3.42
C SER A 173 -3.00 19.73 4.40
N ASP A 174 -3.56 18.61 4.84
CA ASP A 174 -4.63 18.58 5.83
C ASP A 174 -4.14 19.04 7.20
N ALA A 175 -2.97 18.58 7.65
CA ALA A 175 -2.37 19.08 8.88
C ALA A 175 -2.09 20.59 8.81
N ALA A 176 -1.50 21.07 7.70
CA ALA A 176 -1.23 22.49 7.49
C ALA A 176 -2.52 23.34 7.50
N ARG A 177 -3.57 22.88 6.81
CA ARG A 177 -4.87 23.56 6.76
C ARG A 177 -5.54 23.64 8.14
N LEU A 178 -5.31 22.65 9.00
CA LEU A 178 -5.83 22.60 10.37
C LEU A 178 -4.93 23.28 11.41
N GLY A 179 -3.78 23.84 11.00
CA GLY A 179 -2.82 24.46 11.92
C GLY A 179 -2.11 23.47 12.85
N LEU A 180 -1.99 22.20 12.42
CA LEU A 180 -1.36 21.14 13.19
C LEU A 180 0.09 20.96 12.72
N SER A 181 1.03 21.09 13.66
CA SER A 181 2.45 20.83 13.36
C SER A 181 2.68 19.34 13.09
N VAL A 182 3.48 19.06 12.06
CA VAL A 182 3.99 17.72 11.70
C VAL A 182 5.51 17.60 11.94
N ALA A 183 6.11 18.61 12.58
CA ALA A 183 7.52 18.55 12.98
C ALA A 183 7.75 17.38 13.93
N ASP A 184 8.84 16.65 13.72
CA ASP A 184 9.23 15.45 14.45
C ASP A 184 8.23 14.27 14.37
N ALA A 185 7.21 14.38 13.53
CA ALA A 185 6.19 13.35 13.38
C ALA A 185 6.71 12.11 12.65
N THR A 186 5.93 11.03 12.74
CA THR A 186 6.10 9.82 11.93
C THR A 186 4.96 9.72 10.92
N LEU A 187 5.30 9.62 9.63
CA LEU A 187 4.35 9.38 8.55
C LEU A 187 4.33 7.89 8.20
N PHE A 188 3.17 7.27 8.31
CA PHE A 188 2.93 5.92 7.81
C PHE A 188 2.34 6.03 6.40
N CYS A 189 2.84 5.26 5.44
CA CYS A 189 2.30 5.22 4.07
C CYS A 189 2.16 3.78 3.60
N THR A 190 1.06 3.45 2.92
CA THR A 190 0.88 2.10 2.36
C THR A 190 1.89 1.77 1.27
N THR A 191 2.45 2.79 0.61
CA THR A 191 3.42 2.63 -0.48
C THR A 191 4.59 3.58 -0.26
N PHE A 192 5.80 3.17 -0.67
CA PHE A 192 6.99 4.01 -0.58
C PHE A 192 6.78 5.34 -1.33
N PRO A 193 7.03 6.50 -0.69
CA PRO A 193 6.76 7.79 -1.30
C PRO A 193 7.52 8.07 -2.60
N CYS A 194 6.85 8.68 -3.57
CA CYS A 194 7.53 9.16 -4.78
C CYS A 194 8.45 10.34 -4.45
N HIS A 195 9.36 10.67 -5.36
CA HIS A 195 10.30 11.78 -5.19
C HIS A 195 9.60 13.15 -5.01
N MET A 196 8.43 13.34 -5.62
CA MET A 196 7.62 14.55 -5.41
C MET A 196 7.05 14.63 -3.99
N CYS A 197 6.66 13.51 -3.37
CA CYS A 197 6.23 13.48 -1.98
C CYS A 197 7.40 13.64 -1.02
N ALA A 198 8.53 13.00 -1.33
CA ALA A 198 9.73 12.99 -0.51
C ALA A 198 10.23 14.40 -0.16
N LYS A 199 10.31 15.32 -1.14
CA LYS A 199 10.70 16.72 -0.88
C LYS A 199 9.74 17.45 0.09
N HIS A 200 8.44 17.16 0.04
CA HIS A 200 7.46 17.76 0.95
C HIS A 200 7.55 17.15 2.35
N ILE A 201 7.80 15.85 2.45
CA ILE A 201 8.05 15.16 3.72
C ILE A 201 9.26 15.79 4.43
N VAL A 202 10.38 15.95 3.71
CA VAL A 202 11.59 16.60 4.23
C VAL A 202 11.30 18.04 4.62
N SER A 203 10.71 18.83 3.72
CA SER A 203 10.41 20.25 3.97
C SER A 203 9.41 20.48 5.10
N ALA A 204 8.54 19.51 5.40
CA ALA A 204 7.56 19.62 6.47
C ALA A 204 8.14 19.32 7.87
N GLY A 205 9.39 18.86 7.96
CA GLY A 205 10.04 18.51 9.22
C GLY A 205 9.60 17.15 9.79
N ILE A 206 9.03 16.27 8.95
CA ILE A 206 8.71 14.90 9.36
C ILE A 206 10.03 14.18 9.62
N LYS A 207 10.13 13.48 10.75
CA LYS A 207 11.36 12.81 11.18
C LYS A 207 11.51 11.42 10.61
N LYS A 208 10.39 10.73 10.41
CA LYS A 208 10.37 9.33 10.02
C LYS A 208 9.21 9.00 9.11
N VAL A 209 9.47 8.15 8.13
CA VAL A 209 8.49 7.52 7.23
C VAL A 209 8.56 6.02 7.42
N ILE A 210 7.40 5.39 7.66
CA ILE A 210 7.23 3.94 7.66
C ILE A 210 6.39 3.56 6.44
N PHE A 211 6.92 2.71 5.57
CA PHE A 211 6.21 2.29 4.36
C PHE A 211 5.99 0.77 4.29
N LEU A 212 4.89 0.32 3.67
CA LEU A 212 4.57 -1.11 3.54
C LEU A 212 4.97 -1.69 2.18
N GLU A 213 4.58 -1.04 1.08
CA GLU A 213 4.86 -1.52 -0.27
C GLU A 213 6.09 -0.81 -0.86
N PRO A 214 7.05 -1.53 -1.46
CA PRO A 214 8.15 -0.88 -2.16
C PRO A 214 7.65 -0.14 -3.40
N TYR A 215 8.31 0.96 -3.74
CA TYR A 215 8.10 1.67 -5.00
C TYR A 215 9.44 1.85 -5.72
N PRO A 216 9.93 0.81 -6.44
CA PRO A 216 11.28 0.78 -7.00
C PRO A 216 11.58 1.86 -8.03
N LYS A 217 10.57 2.57 -8.51
CA LYS A 217 10.67 3.64 -9.52
C LYS A 217 10.88 5.02 -8.89
N SER A 218 10.81 5.12 -7.56
CA SER A 218 11.01 6.40 -6.88
C SER A 218 12.46 6.84 -6.96
N LEU A 219 12.68 8.07 -7.42
CA LEU A 219 13.98 8.74 -7.42
C LEU A 219 14.30 9.42 -6.07
N ALA A 220 13.53 9.14 -5.01
CA ALA A 220 13.66 9.84 -3.72
C ALA A 220 15.07 9.67 -3.11
N GLY A 221 15.64 8.45 -3.17
CA GLY A 221 16.99 8.18 -2.69
C GLY A 221 18.07 8.91 -3.48
N ASP A 222 17.91 8.99 -4.81
CA ASP A 222 18.87 9.64 -5.70
C ASP A 222 18.84 11.17 -5.55
N LEU A 223 17.63 11.76 -5.55
CA LEU A 223 17.43 13.20 -5.54
C LEU A 223 17.57 13.84 -4.15
N HIS A 224 17.43 13.04 -3.09
CA HIS A 224 17.47 13.52 -1.70
C HIS A 224 18.40 12.69 -0.82
N SER A 225 19.48 12.14 -1.38
CA SER A 225 20.50 11.38 -0.62
C SER A 225 21.13 12.19 0.53
N ASP A 226 21.10 13.53 0.44
CA ASP A 226 21.53 14.46 1.46
C ASP A 226 20.56 14.57 2.64
N SER A 227 19.28 14.27 2.46
CA SER A 227 18.21 14.56 3.42
C SER A 227 17.35 13.34 3.79
N ILE A 228 17.51 12.22 3.08
CA ILE A 228 16.74 10.98 3.28
C ILE A 228 17.69 9.81 3.50
N GLN A 229 17.41 9.03 4.54
CA GLN A 229 18.05 7.75 4.81
C GLN A 229 17.05 6.63 4.53
N ILE A 230 17.28 5.85 3.48
CA ILE A 230 16.52 4.62 3.20
C ILE A 230 17.20 3.47 3.95
N GLU A 231 16.42 2.64 4.64
CA GLU A 231 16.91 1.44 5.31
C GLU A 231 17.73 0.54 4.35
N GLY A 232 18.94 0.15 4.79
CA GLY A 232 19.86 -0.68 4.00
C GLY A 232 20.64 0.05 2.89
N ALA A 233 20.43 1.35 2.67
CA ALA A 233 21.16 2.13 1.67
C ALA A 233 22.22 3.04 2.31
N SER A 234 23.37 3.25 1.65
CA SER A 234 24.37 4.24 2.09
C SER A 234 24.06 5.61 1.50
N ARG A 235 24.30 6.68 2.28
CA ARG A 235 24.22 8.08 1.80
C ARG A 235 25.59 8.64 1.39
N GLY A 236 26.62 7.79 1.38
CA GLY A 236 27.99 8.17 1.03
C GLY A 236 28.48 9.34 1.89
N LYS A 237 28.84 10.45 1.26
CA LYS A 237 29.37 11.64 1.96
C LYS A 237 28.36 12.35 2.87
N TYR A 238 27.06 12.06 2.72
CA TYR A 238 26.00 12.69 3.51
C TYR A 238 25.61 11.91 4.76
N GLU A 239 26.30 10.81 5.09
CA GLU A 239 25.99 9.97 6.26
C GLU A 239 25.98 10.77 7.58
N ALA A 240 26.82 11.81 7.68
CA ALA A 240 26.91 12.69 8.85
C ALA A 240 25.78 13.73 8.95
N TYR A 241 24.99 13.93 7.90
CA TYR A 241 23.92 14.95 7.86
C TYR A 241 22.63 14.39 8.47
N GLU A 242 21.86 15.26 9.12
CA GLU A 242 20.52 14.91 9.57
C GLU A 242 19.65 14.46 8.38
N SER A 243 18.72 13.56 8.65
CA SER A 243 17.91 12.94 7.59
C SER A 243 16.57 12.47 8.11
N VAL A 244 15.57 12.53 7.25
CA VAL A 244 14.34 11.78 7.44
C VAL A 244 14.62 10.29 7.24
N LYS A 245 14.23 9.46 8.20
CA LYS A 245 14.41 8.00 8.13
C LYS A 245 13.25 7.36 7.36
N PHE A 246 13.54 6.60 6.32
CA PHE A 246 12.57 5.82 5.55
C PHE A 246 12.82 4.34 5.87
N GLU A 247 11.94 3.77 6.68
CA GLU A 247 12.05 2.42 7.23
C GLU A 247 10.91 1.54 6.71
N HIS A 248 11.22 0.28 6.43
CA HIS A 248 10.22 -0.68 6.01
C HIS A 248 9.37 -1.11 7.21
N PHE A 249 8.06 -1.22 6.99
CA PHE A 249 7.15 -1.76 7.98
C PHE A 249 7.48 -3.22 8.31
N HIS A 250 7.40 -3.56 9.60
CA HIS A 250 7.41 -4.92 10.12
C HIS A 250 6.36 -5.07 11.23
N GLY A 251 5.90 -6.31 11.46
CA GLY A 251 4.79 -6.64 12.35
C GLY A 251 3.58 -7.21 11.61
N VAL A 252 2.44 -7.25 12.30
CA VAL A 252 1.15 -7.68 11.73
C VAL A 252 0.68 -6.68 10.69
N THR A 253 0.52 -7.15 9.45
CA THR A 253 0.11 -6.27 8.35
C THR A 253 -1.37 -5.90 8.46
N PRO A 254 -1.81 -4.83 7.76
CA PRO A 254 -3.22 -4.45 7.73
C PRO A 254 -4.18 -5.56 7.32
N ARG A 255 -3.71 -6.55 6.53
CA ARG A 255 -4.50 -7.72 6.09
C ARG A 255 -5.06 -8.52 7.25
N ARG A 256 -4.28 -8.68 8.33
CA ARG A 256 -4.62 -9.53 9.48
C ARG A 256 -4.85 -8.74 10.76
N TYR A 257 -4.65 -7.42 10.72
CA TYR A 257 -4.76 -6.54 11.88
C TYR A 257 -6.06 -6.75 12.65
N ARG A 258 -7.22 -6.65 11.98
CA ARG A 258 -8.52 -6.81 12.62
C ARG A 258 -8.68 -8.21 13.21
N GLU A 259 -8.41 -9.26 12.43
CA GLU A 259 -8.54 -10.66 12.89
C GLU A 259 -7.67 -10.96 14.11
N LEU A 260 -6.45 -10.42 14.16
CA LEU A 260 -5.50 -10.68 15.23
C LEU A 260 -5.67 -9.79 16.46
N PHE A 261 -6.29 -8.61 16.36
CA PHE A 261 -6.41 -7.68 17.50
C PHE A 261 -7.84 -7.42 17.97
N GLU A 262 -8.86 -7.67 17.15
CA GLU A 262 -10.25 -7.55 17.56
C GLU A 262 -10.58 -8.61 18.62
N ARG A 263 -11.12 -8.18 19.77
CA ARG A 263 -11.46 -9.03 20.91
C ARG A 263 -12.76 -8.59 21.54
N GLY A 264 -13.54 -9.56 22.01
CA GLY A 264 -14.64 -9.34 22.95
C GLY A 264 -14.13 -9.18 24.39
N SER A 265 -14.89 -9.70 25.36
CA SER A 265 -14.45 -9.75 26.76
C SER A 265 -13.15 -10.54 26.92
N ARG A 266 -12.20 -9.97 27.67
CA ARG A 266 -10.94 -10.62 28.10
C ARG A 266 -11.01 -11.10 29.55
N LYS A 267 -12.21 -11.19 30.12
CA LYS A 267 -12.43 -11.55 31.51
C LYS A 267 -13.57 -12.54 31.68
N ALA A 268 -13.43 -13.39 32.69
CA ALA A 268 -14.48 -14.21 33.30
C ALA A 268 -14.45 -13.97 34.81
N ASP A 269 -15.61 -13.77 35.43
CA ASP A 269 -15.74 -13.51 36.88
C ASP A 269 -14.83 -12.39 37.41
N GLY A 270 -14.66 -11.33 36.61
CA GLY A 270 -13.81 -10.18 36.94
C GLY A 270 -12.30 -10.44 36.84
N ARG A 271 -11.87 -11.64 36.44
CA ARG A 271 -10.46 -12.02 36.29
C ARG A 271 -10.06 -12.10 34.82
N PHE A 272 -8.82 -11.71 34.54
CA PHE A 272 -8.25 -11.76 33.18
C PHE A 272 -8.13 -13.20 32.69
N GLU A 273 -8.61 -13.45 31.47
CA GLU A 273 -8.39 -14.71 30.76
C GLU A 273 -7.27 -14.52 29.73
N PRO A 274 -6.16 -15.28 29.82
CA PRO A 274 -5.00 -15.10 28.94
C PRO A 274 -5.28 -15.44 27.47
N TYR A 275 -6.26 -16.30 27.21
CA TYR A 275 -6.66 -16.70 25.86
C TYR A 275 -8.18 -16.68 25.72
N ILE A 276 -8.69 -16.60 24.49
CA ILE A 276 -10.12 -16.73 24.21
C ILE A 276 -10.65 -18.07 24.76
N ARG A 277 -11.66 -18.01 25.65
CA ARG A 277 -12.25 -19.16 26.36
C ARG A 277 -11.22 -19.94 27.19
N ASN A 278 -10.18 -19.25 27.65
CA ASN A 278 -9.05 -19.80 28.41
C ASN A 278 -8.40 -21.04 27.75
N ARG A 279 -8.40 -21.09 26.40
CA ARG A 279 -7.79 -22.18 25.63
C ARG A 279 -6.84 -21.64 24.57
N LYS A 280 -5.61 -22.12 24.57
CA LYS A 280 -4.62 -21.83 23.52
C LYS A 280 -5.01 -22.61 22.26
N ARG A 281 -5.64 -21.94 21.30
CA ARG A 281 -6.06 -22.52 20.01
C ARG A 281 -5.85 -21.53 18.87
N PRO A 282 -5.46 -21.99 17.66
CA PRO A 282 -5.36 -21.11 16.51
C PRO A 282 -6.69 -20.42 16.23
N ASN A 283 -6.65 -19.09 16.07
CA ASN A 283 -7.80 -18.25 15.76
C ASN A 283 -7.85 -17.94 14.26
N LEU A 284 -7.92 -18.99 13.45
CA LEU A 284 -7.97 -18.87 12.00
C LEU A 284 -9.35 -19.27 11.50
N SER A 285 -9.97 -18.39 10.72
CA SER A 285 -11.13 -18.76 9.90
C SER A 285 -10.65 -19.69 8.78
N LEU A 286 -10.71 -21.00 9.02
CA LEU A 286 -10.49 -21.99 7.97
C LEU A 286 -11.68 -21.95 7.00
N ILE A 287 -11.48 -21.38 5.82
CA ILE A 287 -12.46 -21.43 4.74
C ILE A 287 -12.42 -22.85 4.17
N ALA A 288 -13.44 -23.63 4.49
CA ALA A 288 -13.68 -24.95 3.90
C ALA A 288 -14.78 -24.82 2.83
N PRO A 289 -14.67 -25.54 1.69
CA PRO A 289 -13.63 -26.50 1.33
C PRO A 289 -12.27 -25.84 0.98
N PHE A 290 -11.16 -26.54 1.22
CA PHE A 290 -9.84 -26.08 0.77
C PHE A 290 -9.80 -26.00 -0.75
N TYR A 291 -8.86 -25.21 -1.31
CA TYR A 291 -8.83 -24.97 -2.76
C TYR A 291 -8.78 -26.27 -3.58
N THR A 292 -8.07 -27.30 -3.09
CA THR A 292 -7.97 -28.62 -3.73
C THR A 292 -9.32 -29.34 -3.78
N ASP A 293 -10.10 -29.24 -2.72
CA ASP A 293 -11.44 -29.81 -2.62
C ASP A 293 -12.45 -29.02 -3.47
N PHE A 294 -12.29 -27.69 -3.52
CA PHE A 294 -13.10 -26.81 -4.35
C PHE A 294 -12.83 -27.03 -5.85
N GLU A 295 -11.55 -27.08 -6.24
CA GLU A 295 -11.11 -27.38 -7.60
C GLU A 295 -11.64 -28.75 -8.03
N SER A 296 -11.49 -29.76 -7.18
CA SER A 296 -12.05 -31.11 -7.44
C SER A 296 -13.57 -31.08 -7.67
N LYS A 297 -14.32 -30.28 -6.90
CA LYS A 297 -15.78 -30.12 -7.08
C LYS A 297 -16.13 -29.39 -8.37
N VAL A 298 -15.44 -28.28 -8.68
CA VAL A 298 -15.68 -27.49 -9.89
C VAL A 298 -15.36 -28.32 -11.13
N VAL A 299 -14.21 -29.00 -11.16
CA VAL A 299 -13.83 -29.89 -12.26
C VAL A 299 -14.88 -30.98 -12.46
N ARG A 300 -15.30 -31.67 -11.39
CA ARG A 300 -16.37 -32.70 -11.48
C ARG A 300 -17.68 -32.13 -12.04
N SER A 301 -18.11 -30.96 -11.55
CA SER A 301 -19.34 -30.32 -12.05
C SER A 301 -19.23 -29.88 -13.51
N GLY A 302 -18.06 -29.38 -13.93
CA GLY A 302 -17.81 -28.97 -15.31
C GLY A 302 -17.80 -30.16 -16.27
N PHE A 303 -17.15 -31.27 -15.87
CA PHE A 303 -17.16 -32.51 -16.65
C PHE A 303 -18.57 -33.10 -16.78
N ALA A 304 -19.36 -33.12 -15.70
CA ALA A 304 -20.73 -33.62 -15.75
C ALA A 304 -21.62 -32.78 -16.69
N ALA A 305 -21.50 -31.45 -16.65
CA ALA A 305 -22.23 -30.57 -17.57
C ALA A 305 -21.77 -30.75 -19.03
N PHE A 306 -20.48 -30.97 -19.26
CA PHE A 306 -19.94 -31.26 -20.59
C PHE A 306 -20.48 -32.58 -21.14
N GLU A 307 -20.49 -33.65 -20.34
CA GLU A 307 -21.06 -34.95 -20.72
C GLU A 307 -22.55 -34.84 -21.07
N GLU A 308 -23.33 -34.04 -20.33
CA GLU A 308 -24.73 -33.81 -20.64
C GLU A 308 -24.93 -33.09 -21.99
N ILE A 309 -24.09 -32.10 -22.30
CA ILE A 309 -24.12 -31.39 -23.60
C ILE A 309 -23.73 -32.34 -24.75
N VAL A 310 -22.71 -33.16 -24.56
CA VAL A 310 -22.28 -34.16 -25.55
C VAL A 310 -23.39 -35.18 -25.79
N ALA A 311 -24.03 -35.68 -24.73
CA ALA A 311 -25.13 -36.63 -24.83
C ALA A 311 -26.35 -36.04 -25.57
N ARG A 312 -26.72 -34.78 -25.29
CA ARG A 312 -27.81 -34.09 -26.01
C ARG A 312 -27.49 -33.92 -27.50
N LYS A 313 -26.26 -33.50 -27.84
CA LYS A 313 -25.83 -33.38 -29.25
C LYS A 313 -25.80 -34.71 -29.99
N ALA A 314 -25.56 -35.83 -29.31
CA ALA A 314 -25.60 -37.16 -29.90
C ALA A 314 -27.03 -37.69 -30.12
N LEU A 315 -28.04 -37.10 -29.48
CA LEU A 315 -29.46 -37.44 -29.65
C LEU A 315 -30.15 -36.59 -30.73
N ASP A 316 -29.63 -35.39 -31.02
CA ASP A 316 -30.16 -34.44 -32.00
C ASP A 316 -29.56 -34.59 -33.42
N GLY A 317 -28.68 -35.58 -33.66
CA GLY A 317 -28.04 -35.86 -34.95
C GLY A 317 -28.33 -37.27 -35.46
#